data_AF-A0A843BF23-F1
#
_entry.id   AF-A0A843BF23-F1
#
_cell.length_a   1.000
_cell.length_b   1.000
_cell.length_c   1.000
_cell.angle_alpha   90.00
_cell.angle_beta   90.00
_cell.angle_gamma   90.00
#
_symmetry.space_group_name_H-M   'P 1'
#
loop_
_entity.id
_entity.type
_entity.pdbx_description
1 polymer ?
#
loop_
_entity_poly.entity_id
_entity_poly.type
_entity_poly.pdbx_seq_one_letter_code
_entity_poly.pdbx_strand_id
1 'polypeptide(L)'
;MGTDPKVAEAKRVLMKHFLDRKNRPIRTPYYQHQLQVLYENKFFDWVITTALDGLVRDGYLEVFDRQNTPELKLMGNKIGRMKFYANADAVRTERGRQLMKKHVVGTAKLVSRYSDTNITRMLGAQLESLVKSQL
;
A
#
# COMPACT_ATOMS: atom_id res chain seq x y z
N MET A 1 -12.99 -25.85 -1.80
CA MET A 1 -13.09 -24.74 -2.76
C MET A 1 -11.70 -24.50 -3.32
N GLY A 2 -11.48 -24.76 -4.61
CA GLY A 2 -10.15 -24.64 -5.21
C GLY A 2 -9.68 -23.19 -5.18
N THR A 3 -8.48 -22.96 -4.64
CA THR A 3 -7.83 -21.65 -4.70
C THR A 3 -7.58 -21.31 -6.16
N ASP A 4 -8.10 -20.17 -6.63
CA ASP A 4 -7.85 -19.68 -7.98
C ASP A 4 -6.33 -19.66 -8.24
N PRO A 5 -5.83 -20.30 -9.31
CA PRO A 5 -4.40 -20.37 -9.58
C PRO A 5 -3.75 -19.00 -9.73
N LYS A 6 -4.50 -17.98 -10.19
CA LYS A 6 -4.01 -16.59 -10.27
C LYS A 6 -3.86 -15.94 -8.91
N VAL A 7 -4.72 -16.25 -7.95
CA VAL A 7 -4.58 -15.80 -6.56
C VAL A 7 -3.35 -16.45 -5.92
N ALA A 8 -3.13 -17.74 -6.14
CA ALA A 8 -1.94 -18.43 -5.64
C ALA A 8 -0.64 -17.87 -6.25
N GLU A 9 -0.64 -17.61 -7.55
CA GLU A 9 0.48 -16.96 -8.24
C GLU A 9 0.75 -15.56 -7.68
N ALA A 10 -0.30 -14.74 -7.52
CA ALA A 10 -0.22 -13.39 -6.97
C ALA A 10 0.33 -13.40 -5.54
N LYS A 11 -0.11 -14.33 -4.67
CA LYS A 11 0.45 -14.49 -3.31
C LYS A 11 1.97 -14.65 -3.36
N ARG A 12 2.48 -15.57 -4.19
CA ARG A 12 3.93 -15.83 -4.30
C ARG A 12 4.71 -14.61 -4.77
N VAL A 13 4.15 -13.83 -5.71
CA VAL A 13 4.79 -12.60 -6.21
C VAL A 13 4.79 -11.52 -5.12
N LEU A 14 3.65 -11.30 -4.47
CA LEU A 14 3.49 -10.32 -3.40
C LEU A 14 4.40 -10.62 -2.21
N MET A 15 4.55 -11.88 -1.81
CA MET A 15 5.44 -12.26 -0.70
C MET A 15 6.86 -11.73 -0.88
N LYS A 16 7.40 -11.82 -2.10
CA LYS A 16 8.74 -11.30 -2.44
C LYS A 16 8.83 -9.79 -2.34
N HIS A 17 7.72 -9.08 -2.55
CA HIS A 17 7.67 -7.62 -2.43
C HIS A 17 7.91 -7.14 -1.00
N PHE A 18 7.60 -7.98 0.00
CA PHE A 18 7.77 -7.68 1.43
C PHE A 18 9.11 -8.17 2.01
N LEU A 19 10.08 -8.50 1.15
CA LEU A 19 11.41 -8.95 1.53
C LEU A 19 12.49 -8.10 0.84
N ASP A 20 13.61 -7.91 1.52
CA ASP A 20 14.78 -7.28 0.92
C ASP A 20 15.57 -8.28 0.03
N ARG A 21 16.65 -7.80 -0.60
CA ARG A 21 17.53 -8.64 -1.43
C ARG A 21 18.18 -9.81 -0.68
N LYS A 22 18.17 -9.79 0.66
CA LYS A 22 18.69 -10.85 1.54
C LYS A 22 17.57 -11.69 2.14
N ASN A 23 16.36 -11.63 1.58
CA ASN A 23 15.15 -12.32 2.07
C ASN A 23 14.77 -11.96 3.51
N ARG A 24 15.09 -10.74 3.97
CA ARG A 24 14.68 -10.26 5.30
C ARG A 24 13.41 -9.42 5.20
N PRO A 25 12.51 -9.49 6.18
CA PRO A 25 11.33 -8.64 6.25
C PRO A 25 11.69 -7.15 6.14
N ILE A 26 11.08 -6.47 5.16
CA ILE A 26 11.23 -5.01 5.06
C ILE A 26 10.29 -4.30 6.04
N ARG A 27 10.74 -3.15 6.54
CA ARG A 27 10.00 -2.32 7.50
C ARG A 27 9.19 -1.21 6.81
N THR A 28 8.77 -1.46 5.58
CA THR A 28 8.00 -0.50 4.77
C THR A 28 6.58 -1.02 4.60
N PRO A 29 5.56 -0.24 4.99
CA PRO A 29 4.17 -0.59 4.69
C PRO A 29 3.83 -0.20 3.26
N TYR A 30 3.01 -1.00 2.60
CA TYR A 30 2.50 -0.71 1.26
C TYR A 30 1.00 -0.48 1.28
N TYR A 31 0.58 0.60 0.63
CA TYR A 31 -0.84 0.87 0.41
C TYR A 31 -1.42 -0.15 -0.59
N GLN A 32 -2.62 -0.66 -0.33
CA GLN A 32 -3.28 -1.62 -1.22
C GLN A 32 -3.31 -1.17 -2.68
N HIS A 33 -3.75 0.07 -2.93
CA HIS A 33 -3.90 0.56 -4.29
C HIS A 33 -2.55 0.73 -5.00
N GLN A 34 -1.51 1.08 -4.26
CA GLN A 34 -0.15 1.13 -4.80
C GLN A 34 0.27 -0.26 -5.32
N LEU A 35 -0.05 -1.33 -4.58
CA LEU A 35 0.23 -2.70 -5.02
C LEU A 35 -0.64 -3.11 -6.21
N GLN A 36 -1.91 -2.70 -6.23
CA GLN A 36 -2.81 -2.95 -7.37
C GLN A 36 -2.23 -2.34 -8.65
N VAL A 37 -1.90 -1.04 -8.62
CA VAL A 37 -1.30 -0.33 -9.76
C VAL A 37 0.04 -0.95 -10.16
N LEU A 38 0.91 -1.30 -9.20
CA LEU A 38 2.21 -1.90 -9.52
C LEU A 38 2.09 -3.23 -10.29
N TYR A 39 1.01 -3.97 -10.06
CA TYR A 39 0.80 -5.31 -10.61
C TYR A 39 -0.36 -5.39 -11.62
N GLU A 40 -0.92 -4.25 -12.04
CA GLU A 40 -2.10 -4.16 -12.92
C GLU A 40 -1.87 -4.83 -14.28
N ASN A 41 -0.64 -4.79 -14.78
CA ASN A 41 -0.23 -5.44 -16.04
C ASN A 41 -0.21 -6.99 -15.95
N LYS A 42 -0.35 -7.56 -14.76
CA LYS A 42 -0.24 -9.02 -14.52
C LYS A 42 -1.46 -9.61 -13.85
N PHE A 43 -2.11 -8.86 -12.96
CA PHE A 43 -3.21 -9.33 -12.15
C PHE A 43 -4.29 -8.27 -12.06
N PHE A 44 -5.55 -8.68 -12.09
CA PHE A 44 -6.66 -7.80 -11.78
C PHE A 44 -6.64 -7.36 -10.31
N ASP A 45 -7.17 -6.18 -10.01
CA ASP A 45 -7.22 -5.61 -8.65
C ASP A 45 -7.86 -6.54 -7.61
N TRP A 46 -8.91 -7.27 -8.00
CA TRP A 46 -9.59 -8.21 -7.11
C TRP A 46 -8.69 -9.41 -6.77
N VAL A 47 -7.83 -9.84 -7.69
CA VAL A 47 -6.85 -10.93 -7.46
C VAL A 47 -5.81 -10.47 -6.44
N ILE A 48 -5.26 -9.26 -6.61
CA ILE A 48 -4.29 -8.67 -5.66
C ILE A 48 -4.92 -8.51 -4.28
N THR A 49 -6.15 -7.99 -4.22
CA THR A 49 -6.88 -7.83 -2.95
C THR A 49 -7.08 -9.16 -2.24
N THR A 50 -7.57 -10.17 -2.97
CA THR A 50 -7.78 -11.52 -2.43
C THR A 50 -6.48 -12.18 -1.98
N ALA A 51 -5.40 -11.97 -2.73
CA ALA A 51 -4.08 -12.49 -2.38
C ALA A 51 -3.54 -11.85 -1.09
N LEU A 52 -3.67 -10.52 -0.93
CA LEU A 52 -3.28 -9.80 0.28
C LEU A 52 -4.08 -10.26 1.50
N ASP A 53 -5.41 -10.33 1.40
CA ASP A 53 -6.27 -10.82 2.48
C ASP A 53 -5.92 -12.26 2.85
N GLY A 54 -5.59 -13.08 1.86
CA GLY A 54 -5.09 -14.44 2.07
C GLY A 54 -3.74 -14.46 2.81
N LEU A 55 -2.78 -13.62 2.44
CA LEU A 55 -1.48 -13.54 3.13
C LEU A 55 -1.60 -13.01 4.57
N VAL A 56 -2.59 -12.16 4.85
CA VAL A 56 -2.93 -11.74 6.22
C VAL A 56 -3.51 -12.92 7.01
N ARG A 57 -4.44 -13.67 6.42
CA ARG A 57 -5.03 -14.87 7.05
C ARG A 57 -3.98 -15.95 7.34
N ASP A 58 -3.01 -16.09 6.45
CA ASP A 58 -1.90 -17.03 6.58
C ASP A 58 -0.84 -16.54 7.60
N GLY A 59 -1.02 -15.36 8.20
CA GLY A 59 -0.11 -14.77 9.20
C GLY A 59 1.19 -14.20 8.62
N TYR A 60 1.32 -14.15 7.29
CA TYR A 60 2.51 -13.61 6.62
C TYR A 60 2.54 -12.07 6.62
N LEU A 61 1.36 -11.44 6.51
CA LEU A 61 1.22 -9.99 6.56
C LEU A 61 0.38 -9.55 7.76
N GLU A 62 0.65 -8.34 8.24
CA GLU A 62 -0.24 -7.60 9.13
C GLU A 62 -0.87 -6.44 8.36
N VAL A 63 -2.18 -6.24 8.54
CA VAL A 63 -2.93 -5.13 7.95
C VAL A 63 -3.01 -3.97 8.92
N PHE A 64 -2.80 -2.76 8.42
CA PHE A 64 -2.98 -1.50 9.13
C PHE A 64 -4.10 -0.71 8.47
N ASP A 65 -5.16 -0.43 9.21
CA ASP A 65 -6.34 0.31 8.77
C ASP A 65 -6.88 1.19 9.91
N ARG A 66 -8.06 1.81 9.70
CA ARG A 66 -8.68 2.68 10.70
C ARG A 66 -9.04 2.01 12.02
N GLN A 67 -9.13 0.68 12.09
CA GLN A 67 -9.47 -0.05 13.32
C GLN A 67 -8.28 -0.11 14.26
N ASN A 68 -7.07 -0.27 13.72
CA ASN A 68 -5.84 -0.43 14.51
C ASN A 68 -4.86 0.76 14.39
N THR A 69 -5.17 1.74 13.54
CA THR A 69 -4.42 3.00 13.35
C THR A 69 -5.39 4.19 13.46
N PRO A 70 -5.70 4.67 14.69
CA PRO A 70 -6.69 5.70 14.95
C PRO A 70 -6.47 7.01 14.17
N GLU A 71 -5.22 7.35 13.88
CA GLU A 71 -4.85 8.56 13.14
C GLU A 71 -5.41 8.54 11.71
N LEU A 72 -5.57 7.37 11.08
CA LEU A 72 -6.22 7.26 9.78
C LEU A 72 -7.71 7.62 9.85
N LYS A 73 -8.38 7.28 10.95
CA LYS A 73 -9.81 7.61 11.16
C LYS A 73 -10.04 9.12 11.16
N LEU A 74 -9.06 9.90 11.61
CA LEU A 74 -9.12 11.36 11.67
C LEU A 74 -8.91 12.04 10.31
N MET A 75 -8.43 11.32 9.29
CA MET A 75 -8.09 11.88 7.96
C MET A 75 -9.27 11.90 6.97
N GLY A 76 -10.50 11.72 7.44
CA GLY A 76 -11.71 11.77 6.62
C GLY A 76 -11.98 10.48 5.81
N ASN A 77 -13.10 10.47 5.09
CA ASN A 77 -13.69 9.23 4.55
C ASN A 77 -12.86 8.54 3.46
N LYS A 78 -12.11 9.28 2.62
CA LYS A 78 -11.30 8.68 1.55
C LYS A 78 -9.99 8.09 2.08
N ILE A 79 -9.23 8.89 2.84
CA ILE A 79 -7.92 8.48 3.39
C ILE A 79 -8.09 7.50 4.55
N GLY A 80 -9.11 7.70 5.40
CA GLY A 80 -9.39 6.80 6.52
C GLY A 80 -9.89 5.41 6.14
N ARG A 81 -10.15 5.13 4.85
CA ARG A 81 -10.49 3.78 4.35
C ARG A 81 -9.30 3.06 3.72
N MET A 82 -8.12 3.69 3.68
CA MET A 82 -6.92 3.07 3.15
C MET A 82 -6.51 1.86 4.00
N LYS A 83 -6.12 0.77 3.32
CA LYS A 83 -5.50 -0.39 3.95
C LYS A 83 -4.03 -0.45 3.56
N PHE A 84 -3.19 -0.63 4.56
CA PHE A 84 -1.76 -0.82 4.39
C PHE A 84 -1.38 -2.21 4.84
N TYR A 85 -0.38 -2.80 4.20
CA TYR A 85 0.12 -4.12 4.53
C TYR A 85 1.61 -4.03 4.84
N ALA A 86 2.04 -4.81 5.83
CA ALA A 86 3.46 -4.96 6.16
C ALA A 86 3.76 -6.42 6.48
N ASN A 87 5.03 -6.80 6.36
CA ASN A 87 5.47 -8.13 6.79
C ASN A 87 5.22 -8.32 8.29
N ALA A 88 4.57 -9.40 8.69
CA ALA A 88 4.21 -9.67 10.09
C ALA A 88 5.45 -9.75 10.99
N ASP A 89 6.56 -10.33 10.51
CA ASP A 89 7.80 -10.42 11.27
C ASP A 89 8.43 -9.05 11.53
N ALA A 90 8.25 -8.09 10.62
CA ALA A 90 8.75 -6.74 10.77
C ALA A 90 8.02 -5.95 11.89
N VAL A 91 6.81 -6.37 12.25
CA VAL A 91 5.95 -5.71 13.24
C VAL A 91 5.67 -6.56 14.48
N ARG A 92 6.35 -7.71 14.60
CA ARG A 92 6.22 -8.65 15.73
C ARG A 92 6.48 -8.01 17.10
N THR A 93 7.32 -6.99 17.16
CA THR A 93 7.61 -6.25 18.40
C THR A 93 6.76 -4.99 18.47
N GLU A 94 6.36 -4.58 19.68
CA GLU A 94 5.58 -3.35 19.87
C GLU A 94 6.30 -2.13 19.29
N ARG A 95 7.62 -2.02 19.49
CA ARG A 95 8.44 -0.97 18.86
C ARG A 95 8.36 -1.01 17.34
N GLY A 96 8.42 -2.19 16.72
CA GLY A 96 8.29 -2.36 15.29
C GLY A 96 6.91 -1.94 14.77
N ARG A 97 5.85 -2.36 15.47
CA ARG A 97 4.46 -1.98 15.16
C ARG A 97 4.24 -0.47 15.26
N GLN A 98 4.77 0.19 16.29
CA GLN A 98 4.67 1.65 16.44
C GLN A 98 5.42 2.40 15.33
N LEU A 99 6.61 1.93 14.93
CA LEU A 99 7.31 2.49 13.78
C LEU A 99 6.49 2.31 12.49
N MET A 100 5.89 1.14 12.30
CA MET A 100 5.05 0.87 11.13
C MET A 100 3.84 1.80 11.07
N LYS A 101 3.15 2.02 12.20
CA LYS A 101 2.05 2.99 12.30
C LYS A 101 2.50 4.40 11.90
N LYS A 102 3.68 4.85 12.35
CA LYS A 102 4.23 6.15 11.93
C LYS A 102 4.44 6.22 10.42
N HIS A 103 4.96 5.18 9.80
CA HIS A 103 5.11 5.13 8.34
C HIS A 103 3.77 5.14 7.61
N VAL A 104 2.80 4.34 8.07
CA VAL A 104 1.43 4.32 7.53
C VAL A 104 0.79 5.71 7.56
N VAL A 105 0.84 6.38 8.72
CA VAL A 105 0.30 7.72 8.91
C VAL A 105 1.05 8.74 8.04
N GLY A 106 2.38 8.64 7.95
CA GLY A 106 3.19 9.48 7.07
C GLY A 106 2.78 9.36 5.60
N THR A 107 2.68 8.12 5.10
CA THR A 107 2.26 7.85 3.72
C THR A 107 0.82 8.31 3.48
N ALA A 108 -0.10 8.08 4.41
CA ALA A 108 -1.48 8.55 4.29
C ALA A 108 -1.57 10.08 4.22
N LYS A 109 -0.77 10.81 5.00
CA LYS A 109 -0.67 12.29 4.91
C LYS A 109 -0.15 12.74 3.54
N LEU A 110 0.85 12.06 3.00
CA LEU A 110 1.38 12.37 1.67
C LEU A 110 0.31 12.15 0.60
N VAL A 111 -0.34 10.99 0.60
CA VAL A 111 -1.44 10.70 -0.33
C VAL A 111 -2.54 11.74 -0.19
N SER A 112 -2.95 12.08 1.04
CA SER A 112 -3.96 13.11 1.29
C SER A 112 -3.56 14.48 0.72
N ARG A 113 -2.30 14.88 0.88
CA ARG A 113 -1.80 16.17 0.39
C ARG A 113 -1.77 16.21 -1.14
N TYR A 114 -1.23 15.18 -1.79
CA TYR A 114 -1.06 15.18 -3.25
C TYR A 114 -2.32 14.77 -4.01
N SER A 115 -3.33 14.23 -3.32
CA SER A 115 -4.67 13.99 -3.87
C SER A 115 -5.58 15.21 -3.78
N ASP A 116 -5.07 16.36 -3.29
CA ASP A 116 -5.79 17.63 -3.33
C ASP A 116 -5.83 18.14 -4.78
N THR A 117 -7.05 18.35 -5.28
CA THR A 117 -7.32 18.88 -6.63
C THR A 117 -6.57 20.16 -6.97
N ASN A 118 -6.26 21.01 -5.99
CA ASN A 118 -5.49 22.23 -6.22
C ASN A 118 -4.03 21.91 -6.54
N ILE A 119 -3.41 20.99 -5.81
CA ILE A 119 -2.03 20.56 -6.05
C ILE A 119 -1.94 19.79 -7.36
N THR A 120 -2.89 18.89 -7.62
CA THR A 120 -2.96 18.15 -8.90
C THR A 120 -3.08 19.11 -10.09
N ARG A 121 -3.92 20.17 -9.97
CA ARG A 121 -4.08 21.19 -11.01
C ARG A 121 -2.80 22.00 -11.24
N MET A 122 -2.10 22.38 -10.16
CA MET A 122 -0.82 23.10 -10.28
C MET A 122 0.26 22.27 -10.96
N LEU A 123 0.37 20.98 -10.63
CA LEU A 123 1.31 20.05 -11.29
C LEU A 123 0.96 19.87 -12.77
N GLY A 124 -0.33 19.73 -13.09
CA GLY A 124 -0.80 19.68 -14.48
C GLY A 124 -0.41 20.93 -15.28
N ALA A 125 -0.66 22.12 -14.72
CA ALA A 125 -0.31 23.39 -15.35
C ALA A 125 1.20 23.55 -15.57
N GLN A 126 2.03 23.12 -14.62
CA GLN A 126 3.49 23.14 -14.77
C GLN A 126 3.97 22.17 -15.86
N LEU A 127 3.43 20.95 -15.91
CA LEU A 127 3.76 19.97 -16.93
C LEU A 127 3.35 20.46 -18.33
N GLU A 128 2.17 21.05 -18.48
CA GLU A 128 1.74 21.67 -19.73
C GLU A 128 2.67 22.80 -20.16
N SER A 129 3.09 23.65 -19.22
CA SER A 129 4.04 24.74 -19.51
C SER A 129 5.40 24.21 -19.99
N LEU A 130 5.89 23.12 -19.40
CA LEU A 130 7.15 22.49 -19.81
C LEU A 130 7.05 21.91 -21.22
N VAL A 131 5.95 21.21 -21.54
CA VAL A 131 5.71 20.66 -22.88
C VAL A 131 5.62 21.77 -23.92
N LYS A 132 4.91 22.86 -23.61
CA LYS A 132 4.80 24.02 -24.52
C LYS A 132 6.12 24.75 -24.72
N SER A 133 7.03 24.71 -23.76
CA SER A 133 8.36 25.35 -23.87
C SER A 133 9.39 24.55 -24.68
N GLN A 134 9.07 23.30 -25.04
CA GLN A 134 9.93 22.42 -25.85
C GLN A 134 9.44 22.26 -27.31
N LEU A 135 8.35 22.93 -27.68
CA LEU A 135 7.82 23.06 -29.04
C LEU A 135 8.11 24.45 -29.59
#